data_AF-A0AAU6WQ59-F1
#
_entry.id   AF-A0AAU6WQ59-F1
#
_cell.length_a   1.000
_cell.length_b   1.000
_cell.length_c   1.000
_cell.angle_alpha   90.00
_cell.angle_beta   90.00
_cell.angle_gamma   90.00
#
_symmetry.space_group_name_H-M   'P 1'
#
loop_
_entity.id
_entity.type
_entity.pdbx_description
1 polymer ?
#
loop_
_entity_poly.entity_id
_entity_poly.type
_entity_poly.pdbx_seq_one_letter_code
_entity_poly.pdbx_strand_id
1 'polypeptide(L)'
;MSVKVTASYGWFVTPCILYIDNGKGGLRGIITFESPFQRTWDEDGLNLEGTFNFTYRGKNVKNVSFGVTLTCKLSENFMQQWYTENFNAIITAYEAAYKKFLDDQAKLDAEQKDKEAEAKEKSSNFYRYMEHDVLKHNCVAYLLQDYLNVLGQNFTNGDKMENFEVYLNEDLDKYTALAKFLEQAFEWEIMDYTFYPYYWANRKMWREMYVSESVDPLFRSFLQAGMARVIVTVKPGFEDAIQFFLTTGKIWNGGEVPVIGDPLYMSIVDEMRQPTGKAQGKFWITRLPTTLTILQDKSTGLPVDQPLPIFHENNPENCENPMELEIDTSFVQRDIQLNRSDKTESTLPKD
;
A
#
# COMPACT_ATOMS: atom_id res chain seq x y z
N MET A 1 45.18 36.42 -55.82
CA MET A 1 46.38 36.87 -55.07
C MET A 1 46.97 38.05 -55.80
N SER A 2 47.49 39.05 -55.09
CA SER A 2 48.22 40.17 -55.68
C SER A 2 49.62 40.24 -55.11
N VAL A 3 50.58 40.67 -55.92
CA VAL A 3 51.97 40.88 -55.52
C VAL A 3 52.36 42.32 -55.75
N LYS A 4 52.83 42.97 -54.70
CA LYS A 4 53.46 44.27 -54.77
C LYS A 4 54.96 44.11 -54.70
N VAL A 5 55.66 44.46 -55.77
CA VAL A 5 57.13 44.48 -55.81
C VAL A 5 57.61 45.91 -55.82
N THR A 6 58.42 46.27 -54.81
CA THR A 6 59.16 47.53 -54.78
C THR A 6 60.63 47.23 -54.97
N ALA A 7 61.23 47.77 -56.03
CA ALA A 7 62.67 47.67 -56.28
C ALA A 7 63.32 49.05 -56.13
N SER A 8 64.41 49.11 -55.39
CA SER A 8 65.26 50.29 -55.24
C SER A 8 66.72 49.94 -55.56
N TYR A 9 67.47 50.90 -56.09
CA TYR A 9 68.86 50.68 -56.49
C TYR A 9 69.79 51.83 -56.04
N GLY A 10 71.09 51.52 -55.92
CA GLY A 10 72.17 52.48 -55.66
C GLY A 10 73.19 52.57 -56.80
N TRP A 11 74.22 53.43 -56.64
CA TRP A 11 75.33 53.74 -57.58
C TRP A 11 75.60 52.71 -58.70
N PHE A 12 75.60 53.14 -59.97
CA PHE A 12 75.77 52.28 -61.16
C PHE A 12 76.84 52.76 -62.14
N VAL A 13 77.20 51.88 -63.09
CA VAL A 13 78.00 52.17 -64.29
C VAL A 13 77.08 52.05 -65.52
N THR A 14 76.97 53.09 -66.34
CA THR A 14 76.09 53.14 -67.54
C THR A 14 76.58 52.23 -68.67
N PRO A 15 75.72 51.45 -69.38
CA PRO A 15 74.28 51.17 -69.17
C PRO A 15 73.98 50.22 -68.00
N CYS A 16 72.85 50.41 -67.31
CA CYS A 16 72.35 49.51 -66.28
C CYS A 16 70.94 49.01 -66.62
N ILE A 17 70.67 47.71 -66.45
CA ILE A 17 69.36 47.08 -66.71
C ILE A 17 69.04 46.10 -65.59
N LEU A 18 67.80 46.14 -65.08
CA LEU A 18 67.27 45.21 -64.08
C LEU A 18 65.95 44.60 -64.57
N TYR A 19 65.88 43.27 -64.50
CA TYR A 19 64.69 42.45 -64.71
C TYR A 19 64.27 41.80 -63.40
N ILE A 20 62.97 41.82 -63.11
CA ILE A 20 62.37 41.13 -61.95
C ILE A 20 61.32 40.15 -62.43
N ASP A 21 61.04 39.13 -61.62
CA ASP A 21 59.93 38.22 -61.84
C ASP A 21 58.59 38.97 -61.83
N ASN A 22 57.70 38.63 -62.77
CA ASN A 22 56.33 39.14 -62.82
C ASN A 22 55.32 38.24 -62.08
N GLY A 23 55.78 37.15 -61.46
CA GLY A 23 54.95 36.18 -60.75
C GLY A 23 54.11 35.28 -61.65
N LYS A 24 54.21 35.43 -62.99
CA LYS A 24 53.49 34.66 -64.02
C LYS A 24 54.42 33.81 -64.88
N GLY A 25 55.67 33.60 -64.45
CA GLY A 25 56.69 32.85 -65.19
C GLY A 25 57.45 33.67 -66.24
N GLY A 26 57.37 35.00 -66.17
CA GLY A 26 58.10 35.91 -67.06
C GLY A 26 58.90 36.96 -66.29
N LEU A 27 59.81 37.62 -66.98
CA LEU A 27 60.61 38.72 -66.42
C LEU A 27 60.09 40.06 -66.94
N ARG A 28 59.92 41.03 -66.04
CA ARG A 28 59.62 42.42 -66.38
C ARG A 28 60.89 43.27 -66.25
N GLY A 29 61.26 43.96 -67.34
CA GLY A 29 62.35 44.94 -67.34
C GLY A 29 61.92 46.27 -66.74
N ILE A 30 62.74 46.85 -65.85
CA ILE A 30 62.34 48.03 -65.06
C ILE A 30 63.04 49.34 -65.49
N ILE A 31 64.33 49.31 -65.88
CA ILE A 31 65.14 50.54 -65.94
C ILE A 31 65.90 50.66 -67.26
N THR A 32 65.59 51.74 -67.99
CA THR A 32 66.40 52.27 -69.10
C THR A 32 66.55 53.78 -68.91
N PHE A 33 67.82 54.19 -68.76
CA PHE A 33 68.44 55.53 -68.89
C PHE A 33 67.80 56.83 -68.36
N GLU A 34 66.51 56.92 -68.01
CA GLU A 34 65.91 58.15 -67.45
C GLU A 34 64.71 57.83 -66.52
N SER A 35 64.93 57.08 -65.43
CA SER A 35 63.82 56.60 -64.57
C SER A 35 64.13 56.68 -63.07
N PRO A 36 63.12 57.00 -62.21
CA PRO A 36 63.27 57.24 -60.76
C PRO A 36 63.98 56.13 -59.98
N PHE A 37 64.61 56.49 -58.85
CA PHE A 37 65.41 55.64 -57.95
C PHE A 37 64.64 54.48 -57.27
N GLN A 38 63.31 54.49 -57.34
CA GLN A 38 62.41 53.46 -56.82
C GLN A 38 61.25 53.25 -57.77
N ARG A 39 60.88 51.99 -58.00
CA ARG A 39 59.70 51.59 -58.79
C ARG A 39 58.88 50.56 -58.03
N THR A 40 57.57 50.73 -58.06
CA THR A 40 56.60 49.83 -57.43
C THR A 40 55.64 49.32 -58.50
N TRP A 41 55.34 48.03 -58.44
CA TRP A 41 54.46 47.35 -59.38
C TRP A 41 53.49 46.46 -58.60
N ASP A 42 52.22 46.53 -59.01
CA ASP A 42 51.18 45.65 -58.50
C ASP A 42 50.80 44.68 -59.63
N GLU A 43 50.92 43.38 -59.37
CA GLU A 43 50.49 42.32 -60.28
C GLU A 43 49.29 41.58 -59.67
N ASP A 44 48.17 41.64 -60.38
CA ASP A 44 46.94 40.93 -60.03
C ASP A 44 46.80 39.62 -60.81
N GLY A 45 45.90 38.76 -60.31
CA GLY A 45 45.53 37.51 -60.97
C GLY A 45 46.59 36.41 -60.87
N LEU A 46 47.38 36.42 -59.80
CA LEU A 46 48.40 35.40 -59.56
C LEU A 46 47.76 34.13 -58.99
N ASN A 47 48.11 32.98 -59.57
CA ASN A 47 47.74 31.65 -59.10
C ASN A 47 49.00 30.93 -58.58
N LEU A 48 49.43 31.33 -57.38
CA LEU A 48 50.62 30.79 -56.74
C LEU A 48 50.17 29.85 -55.62
N GLU A 49 50.70 28.63 -55.62
CA GLU A 49 50.46 27.63 -54.58
C GLU A 49 51.82 27.13 -54.04
N GLY A 50 51.93 26.99 -52.72
CA GLY A 50 53.15 26.50 -52.07
C GLY A 50 54.32 27.49 -52.12
N THR A 51 55.52 26.99 -52.42
CA THR A 51 56.77 27.79 -52.42
C THR A 51 56.91 28.57 -53.73
N PHE A 52 56.91 29.90 -53.64
CA PHE A 52 57.14 30.79 -54.78
C PHE A 52 58.60 31.29 -54.80
N ASN A 53 59.33 30.98 -55.87
CA ASN A 53 60.69 31.48 -56.09
C ASN A 53 60.66 32.82 -56.83
N PHE A 54 61.09 33.88 -56.16
CA PHE A 54 61.21 35.20 -56.78
C PHE A 54 62.60 35.38 -57.41
N THR A 55 62.66 35.54 -58.74
CA THR A 55 63.92 35.69 -59.48
C THR A 55 64.19 37.13 -59.92
N TYR A 56 65.46 37.51 -59.99
CA TYR A 56 65.87 38.80 -60.57
C TYR A 56 67.13 38.64 -61.40
N ARG A 57 67.30 39.49 -62.41
CA ARG A 57 68.48 39.50 -63.29
C ARG A 57 68.90 40.93 -63.59
N GLY A 58 70.12 41.30 -63.25
CA GLY A 58 70.67 42.64 -63.50
C GLY A 58 71.97 42.63 -64.31
N LYS A 59 72.26 43.72 -65.01
CA LYS A 59 73.58 44.03 -65.61
C LYS A 59 74.04 45.41 -65.13
N ASN A 60 75.29 45.50 -64.68
CA ASN A 60 75.92 46.72 -64.14
C ASN A 60 75.20 47.33 -62.92
N VAL A 61 74.64 46.48 -62.06
CA VAL A 61 73.99 46.87 -60.81
C VAL A 61 74.88 46.51 -59.62
N LYS A 62 75.18 47.45 -58.72
CA LYS A 62 76.00 47.18 -57.52
C LYS A 62 75.16 46.64 -56.37
N ASN A 63 74.08 47.34 -56.02
CA ASN A 63 73.17 46.99 -54.92
C ASN A 63 71.72 47.11 -55.39
N VAL A 64 70.89 46.12 -55.04
CA VAL A 64 69.43 46.15 -55.23
C VAL A 64 68.75 45.74 -53.93
N SER A 65 67.66 46.41 -53.57
CA SER A 65 66.76 45.99 -52.51
C SER A 65 65.36 45.77 -53.04
N PHE A 66 64.74 44.67 -52.64
CA PHE A 66 63.39 44.26 -53.05
C PHE A 66 62.49 44.14 -51.82
N GLY A 67 61.31 44.75 -51.89
CA GLY A 67 60.18 44.46 -51.00
C GLY A 67 59.09 43.72 -51.76
N VAL A 68 58.78 42.49 -51.36
CA VAL A 68 57.72 41.67 -51.95
C VAL A 68 56.60 41.50 -50.93
N THR A 69 55.41 42.00 -51.23
CA THR A 69 54.21 41.80 -50.39
C THR A 69 53.22 40.92 -51.13
N LEU A 70 52.83 39.81 -50.49
CA LEU A 70 51.91 38.80 -51.03
C LEU A 70 50.57 38.90 -50.30
N THR A 71 49.47 39.12 -51.03
CA THR A 71 48.11 39.07 -50.44
C THR A 71 47.42 37.77 -50.84
N CYS A 72 47.45 36.79 -49.94
CA CYS A 72 46.87 35.47 -50.15
C CYS A 72 45.38 35.42 -49.78
N LYS A 73 44.61 34.60 -50.51
CA LYS A 73 43.27 34.15 -50.11
C LYS A 73 43.33 32.64 -49.91
N LEU A 74 42.56 32.13 -48.95
CA LEU A 74 42.49 30.70 -48.70
C LEU A 74 41.87 30.00 -49.91
N SER A 75 42.46 28.88 -50.34
CA SER A 75 41.94 28.10 -51.48
C SER A 75 40.65 27.37 -51.08
N GLU A 76 39.69 27.29 -52.01
CA GLU A 76 38.44 26.56 -51.82
C GLU A 76 38.70 25.06 -51.56
N ASN A 77 39.72 24.49 -52.21
CA ASN A 77 40.12 23.09 -52.02
C ASN A 77 40.60 22.80 -50.59
N PHE A 78 41.36 23.73 -50.01
CA PHE A 78 41.83 23.60 -48.62
C PHE A 78 40.66 23.65 -47.64
N MET A 79 39.68 24.53 -47.88
CA MET A 79 38.48 24.59 -47.04
C MET A 79 37.64 23.32 -47.13
N GLN A 80 37.47 22.73 -48.32
CA GLN A 80 36.74 21.47 -48.48
C GLN A 80 37.43 20.30 -47.77
N GLN A 81 38.76 20.21 -47.85
CA GLN A 81 39.54 19.22 -47.11
C GLN A 81 39.36 19.42 -45.60
N TRP A 82 39.48 20.66 -45.12
CA TRP A 82 39.26 20.98 -43.72
C TRP A 82 37.85 20.61 -43.25
N TYR A 83 36.79 20.92 -44.02
CA TYR A 83 35.42 20.52 -43.68
C TYR A 83 35.28 19.00 -43.56
N THR A 84 35.88 18.25 -44.50
CA THR A 84 35.81 16.79 -44.53
C THR A 84 36.54 16.17 -43.33
N GLU A 85 37.73 16.67 -43.00
CA GLU A 85 38.51 16.21 -41.84
C GLU A 85 37.76 16.44 -40.53
N ASN A 86 37.20 17.64 -40.34
CA ASN A 86 36.44 17.97 -39.13
C ASN A 86 35.15 17.16 -39.03
N PHE A 87 34.42 16.99 -40.14
CA PHE A 87 33.21 16.18 -40.17
C PHE A 87 33.51 14.72 -39.78
N ASN A 88 34.56 14.13 -40.35
CA ASN A 88 34.97 12.76 -40.04
C ASN A 88 35.38 12.61 -38.57
N ALA A 89 36.06 13.60 -37.99
CA ALA A 89 36.42 13.59 -36.57
C ALA A 89 35.18 13.60 -35.66
N ILE A 90 34.17 14.43 -35.99
CA ILE A 90 32.92 14.52 -35.22
C ILE A 90 32.14 13.21 -35.31
N ILE A 91 31.96 12.65 -36.51
CA ILE A 91 31.21 11.40 -36.70
C ILE A 91 31.90 10.23 -36.01
N THR A 92 33.22 10.15 -36.08
CA THR A 92 33.99 9.08 -35.40
C THR A 92 33.82 9.15 -33.88
N ALA A 93 33.85 10.36 -33.31
CA ALA A 93 33.60 10.55 -31.87
C ALA A 93 32.15 10.20 -31.49
N TYR A 94 31.17 10.56 -32.33
CA TYR A 94 29.77 10.23 -32.13
C TYR A 94 29.53 8.71 -32.17
N GLU A 95 30.05 8.00 -33.18
CA GLU A 95 29.89 6.55 -33.32
C GLU A 95 30.51 5.80 -32.14
N ALA A 96 31.66 6.25 -31.63
CA ALA A 96 32.28 5.69 -30.44
C ALA A 96 31.41 5.89 -29.19
N ALA A 97 30.84 7.07 -29.00
CA ALA A 97 29.92 7.35 -27.89
C ALA A 97 28.61 6.54 -28.00
N TYR A 98 28.07 6.42 -29.21
CA TYR A 98 26.85 5.66 -29.48
C TYR A 98 27.05 4.16 -29.21
N LYS A 99 28.19 3.60 -29.61
CA LYS A 99 28.53 2.20 -29.29
C LYS A 99 28.62 1.98 -27.78
N LYS A 100 29.25 2.89 -27.05
CA LYS A 100 29.33 2.81 -25.58
C LYS A 100 27.94 2.87 -24.94
N PHE A 101 27.06 3.74 -25.42
CA PHE A 101 25.67 3.82 -24.96
C PHE A 101 24.91 2.51 -25.18
N LEU A 102 25.03 1.90 -26.37
CA LEU A 102 24.40 0.61 -26.66
C LEU A 102 24.95 -0.52 -25.77
N ASP A 103 26.26 -0.56 -25.55
CA ASP A 103 26.90 -1.54 -24.67
C ASP A 103 26.45 -1.38 -23.22
N ASP A 104 26.33 -0.13 -22.73
CA ASP A 104 25.85 0.18 -21.38
C ASP A 104 24.36 -0.14 -21.24
N GLN A 105 23.53 0.15 -22.25
CA GLN A 105 22.12 -0.23 -22.27
C GLN A 105 21.95 -1.75 -22.25
N ALA A 106 22.69 -2.48 -23.09
CA ALA A 106 22.64 -3.94 -23.12
C ALA A 106 23.08 -4.57 -21.79
N LYS A 107 24.08 -3.98 -21.11
CA LYS A 107 24.49 -4.40 -19.76
C LYS A 107 23.40 -4.16 -18.72
N LEU A 108 22.78 -2.97 -18.73
CA LEU A 108 21.69 -2.65 -17.80
C LEU A 108 20.47 -3.55 -18.02
N ASP A 109 20.09 -3.79 -19.27
CA ASP A 109 18.98 -4.68 -19.62
C ASP A 109 19.28 -6.14 -19.22
N ALA A 110 20.54 -6.59 -19.38
CA ALA A 110 20.97 -7.91 -18.92
C ALA A 110 20.97 -8.00 -17.39
N GLU A 111 21.53 -7.00 -16.69
CA GLU A 111 21.56 -6.96 -15.22
C GLU A 111 20.14 -6.88 -14.63
N GLN A 112 19.23 -6.14 -15.27
CA GLN A 112 17.81 -6.13 -14.89
C GLN A 112 17.16 -7.49 -15.12
N LYS A 113 17.38 -8.14 -16.27
CA LYS A 113 16.84 -9.48 -16.54
C LYS A 113 17.38 -10.53 -15.58
N ASP A 114 18.66 -10.46 -15.22
CA ASP A 114 19.28 -11.39 -14.29
C ASP A 114 18.74 -11.17 -12.86
N LYS A 115 18.63 -9.91 -12.41
CA LYS A 115 17.98 -9.57 -11.14
C LYS A 115 16.51 -9.96 -11.10
N GLU A 116 15.78 -9.77 -12.20
CA GLU A 116 14.39 -10.20 -12.35
C GLU A 116 14.28 -11.72 -12.31
N ALA A 117 15.17 -12.46 -12.98
CA ALA A 117 15.16 -13.92 -13.00
C ALA A 117 15.49 -14.51 -11.61
N GLU A 118 16.54 -14.01 -10.95
CA GLU A 118 16.92 -14.42 -9.59
C GLU A 118 15.83 -14.08 -8.56
N ALA A 119 15.19 -12.91 -8.68
CA ALA A 119 14.06 -12.53 -7.84
C ALA A 119 12.83 -13.39 -8.12
N LYS A 120 12.54 -13.72 -9.38
CA LYS A 120 11.37 -14.51 -9.77
C LYS A 120 11.41 -15.93 -9.23
N GLU A 121 12.58 -16.57 -9.23
CA GLU A 121 12.73 -17.96 -8.78
C GLU A 121 12.69 -18.10 -7.25
N LYS A 122 13.30 -17.15 -6.50
CA LYS A 122 13.23 -17.15 -5.03
C LYS A 122 11.91 -16.58 -4.48
N SER A 123 11.22 -15.73 -5.25
CA SER A 123 10.10 -14.95 -4.73
C SER A 123 8.71 -15.43 -5.16
N SER A 124 8.59 -16.29 -6.18
CA SER A 124 7.28 -16.72 -6.69
C SER A 124 6.42 -17.41 -5.62
N ASN A 125 6.99 -18.37 -4.87
CA ASN A 125 6.24 -19.02 -3.79
C ASN A 125 6.12 -18.13 -2.55
N PHE A 126 7.14 -17.31 -2.28
CA PHE A 126 7.11 -16.37 -1.15
C PHE A 126 5.94 -15.39 -1.25
N TYR A 127 5.67 -14.83 -2.43
CA TYR A 127 4.53 -13.95 -2.64
C TYR A 127 3.19 -14.66 -2.43
N ARG A 128 3.06 -15.90 -2.88
CA ARG A 128 1.84 -16.70 -2.66
C ARG A 128 1.61 -16.99 -1.18
N TYR A 129 2.66 -17.32 -0.43
CA TYR A 129 2.55 -17.51 1.02
C TYR A 129 2.15 -16.21 1.73
N MET A 130 2.71 -15.08 1.33
CA MET A 130 2.39 -13.78 1.93
C MET A 130 0.96 -13.32 1.61
N GLU A 131 0.53 -13.45 0.35
CA GLU A 131 -0.87 -13.23 -0.04
C GLU A 131 -1.81 -14.10 0.80
N HIS A 132 -1.49 -15.39 0.92
CA HIS A 132 -2.29 -16.34 1.66
C HIS A 132 -2.40 -15.96 3.14
N ASP A 133 -1.27 -15.72 3.81
CA ASP A 133 -1.23 -15.41 5.24
C ASP A 133 -1.97 -14.09 5.56
N VAL A 134 -1.78 -13.06 4.74
CA VAL A 134 -2.47 -11.78 4.91
C VAL A 134 -3.98 -11.90 4.68
N LEU A 135 -4.41 -12.65 3.66
CA LEU A 135 -5.85 -12.86 3.42
C LEU A 135 -6.49 -13.65 4.56
N LYS A 136 -5.84 -14.72 5.01
CA LYS A 136 -6.29 -15.51 6.15
C LYS A 136 -6.38 -14.67 7.43
N HIS A 137 -5.36 -13.89 7.74
CA HIS A 137 -5.34 -12.98 8.87
C HIS A 137 -6.53 -12.01 8.84
N ASN A 138 -6.81 -11.39 7.68
CA ASN A 138 -7.94 -10.49 7.52
C ASN A 138 -9.29 -11.20 7.67
N CYS A 139 -9.44 -12.42 7.14
CA CYS A 139 -10.65 -13.23 7.32
C CYS A 139 -10.90 -13.56 8.80
N VAL A 140 -9.86 -13.97 9.52
CA VAL A 140 -9.94 -14.26 10.97
C VAL A 140 -10.29 -12.98 11.75
N ALA A 141 -9.64 -11.85 11.43
CA ALA A 141 -9.93 -10.57 12.05
C ALA A 141 -11.39 -10.15 11.83
N TYR A 142 -11.91 -10.36 10.62
CA TYR A 142 -13.31 -10.08 10.30
C TYR A 142 -14.28 -10.96 11.10
N LEU A 143 -13.98 -12.26 11.25
CA LEU A 143 -14.80 -13.20 12.02
C LEU A 143 -14.84 -12.87 13.52
N LEU A 144 -13.74 -12.39 14.08
CA LEU A 144 -13.62 -12.10 15.51
C LEU A 144 -14.31 -10.80 15.93
N GLN A 145 -14.53 -9.85 15.02
CA GLN A 145 -15.10 -8.50 15.23
C GLN A 145 -14.31 -7.60 16.21
N ASP A 146 -13.84 -8.11 17.34
CA ASP A 146 -12.93 -7.47 18.32
C ASP A 146 -11.51 -8.06 18.25
N TYR A 147 -10.98 -8.19 17.03
CA TYR A 147 -9.72 -8.90 16.78
C TYR A 147 -8.49 -8.25 17.47
N LEU A 148 -8.53 -6.94 17.74
CA LEU A 148 -7.40 -6.21 18.34
C LEU A 148 -7.14 -6.61 19.80
N ASN A 149 -8.17 -6.97 20.55
CA ASN A 149 -8.04 -7.42 21.93
C ASN A 149 -7.88 -8.94 22.03
N VAL A 150 -8.37 -9.67 21.02
CA VAL A 150 -8.34 -11.14 21.01
C VAL A 150 -7.02 -11.68 20.46
N LEU A 151 -6.48 -11.12 19.36
CA LEU A 151 -5.27 -11.62 18.71
C LEU A 151 -4.00 -10.99 19.32
N GLY A 152 -2.88 -11.72 19.27
CA GLY A 152 -1.57 -11.18 19.65
C GLY A 152 -1.36 -11.04 21.16
N GLN A 153 -2.09 -11.82 21.96
CA GLN A 153 -1.91 -11.83 23.42
C GLN A 153 -0.53 -12.35 23.81
N ASN A 154 0.05 -11.74 24.84
CA ASN A 154 1.36 -12.10 25.35
C ASN A 154 1.23 -13.16 26.45
N PHE A 155 1.76 -14.35 26.20
CA PHE A 155 1.81 -15.46 27.15
C PHE A 155 3.23 -15.85 27.55
N THR A 156 4.22 -14.99 27.27
CA THR A 156 5.62 -15.26 27.62
C THR A 156 6.22 -14.13 28.45
N ASN A 157 7.19 -14.49 29.27
CA ASN A 157 8.01 -13.58 30.04
C ASN A 157 9.49 -13.86 29.81
N GLY A 158 10.32 -12.84 29.96
CA GLY A 158 11.76 -12.93 29.76
C GLY A 158 12.20 -12.65 28.32
N ASP A 159 13.39 -12.08 28.23
CA ASP A 159 14.06 -11.60 27.03
C ASP A 159 15.23 -12.52 26.61
N LYS A 160 15.63 -13.44 27.48
CA LYS A 160 16.76 -14.36 27.29
C LYS A 160 16.34 -15.79 27.59
N MET A 161 16.99 -16.74 26.93
CA MET A 161 16.71 -18.18 27.06
C MET A 161 16.78 -18.69 28.50
N GLU A 162 17.65 -18.10 29.33
CA GLU A 162 17.82 -18.45 30.75
C GLU A 162 16.60 -18.06 31.61
N ASN A 163 15.84 -17.04 31.21
CA ASN A 163 14.70 -16.47 31.96
C ASN A 163 13.39 -16.57 31.17
N PHE A 164 13.34 -17.41 30.14
CA PHE A 164 12.14 -17.56 29.32
C PHE A 164 11.11 -18.41 30.06
N GLU A 165 9.97 -17.81 30.36
CA GLU A 165 8.85 -18.45 31.04
C GLU A 165 7.58 -18.31 30.20
N VAL A 166 6.73 -19.34 30.21
CA VAL A 166 5.41 -19.32 29.58
C VAL A 166 4.36 -19.25 30.69
N TYR A 167 3.42 -18.32 30.56
CA TYR A 167 2.27 -18.21 31.45
C TYR A 167 1.28 -19.33 31.14
N LEU A 168 1.37 -20.44 31.87
CA LEU A 168 0.45 -21.57 31.78
C LEU A 168 -0.80 -21.27 32.63
N ASN A 169 -1.72 -20.47 32.09
CA ASN A 169 -3.00 -20.14 32.73
C ASN A 169 -4.19 -20.57 31.86
N GLU A 170 -5.40 -20.51 32.44
CA GLU A 170 -6.65 -20.84 31.73
C GLU A 170 -6.86 -19.96 30.48
N ASP A 171 -6.31 -18.74 30.48
CA ASP A 171 -6.41 -17.83 29.33
C ASP A 171 -5.57 -18.31 28.14
N LEU A 172 -4.40 -18.90 28.38
CA LEU A 172 -3.60 -19.57 27.34
C LEU A 172 -4.37 -20.77 26.75
N ASP A 173 -5.05 -21.56 27.58
CA ASP A 173 -5.85 -22.69 27.11
C ASP A 173 -7.02 -22.21 26.23
N LYS A 174 -7.72 -21.15 26.64
CA LYS A 174 -8.79 -20.54 25.84
C LYS A 174 -8.27 -19.98 24.53
N TYR A 175 -7.15 -19.28 24.56
CA TYR A 175 -6.53 -18.68 23.38
C TYR A 175 -6.03 -19.75 22.39
N THR A 176 -5.38 -20.81 22.88
CA THR A 176 -4.92 -21.92 22.05
C THR A 176 -6.08 -22.73 21.47
N ALA A 177 -7.15 -22.93 22.22
CA ALA A 177 -8.38 -23.56 21.71
C ALA A 177 -9.01 -22.72 20.59
N LEU A 178 -9.05 -21.39 20.75
CA LEU A 178 -9.53 -20.45 19.73
C LEU A 178 -8.68 -20.51 18.47
N ALA A 179 -7.35 -20.42 18.63
CA ALA A 179 -6.42 -20.51 17.51
C ALA A 179 -6.59 -21.85 16.78
N LYS A 180 -6.59 -22.96 17.52
CA LYS A 180 -6.78 -24.30 16.94
C LYS A 180 -8.11 -24.43 16.20
N PHE A 181 -9.20 -23.90 16.75
CA PHE A 181 -10.51 -23.94 16.11
C PHE A 181 -10.49 -23.18 14.77
N LEU A 182 -10.05 -21.92 14.76
CA LEU A 182 -10.04 -21.10 13.53
C LEU A 182 -9.09 -21.64 12.47
N GLU A 183 -7.95 -22.20 12.89
CA GLU A 183 -6.96 -22.81 12.00
C GLU A 183 -7.45 -24.12 11.37
N GLN A 184 -8.24 -24.91 12.09
CA GLN A 184 -8.66 -26.25 11.63
C GLN A 184 -10.06 -26.29 11.00
N ALA A 185 -10.93 -25.33 11.34
CA ALA A 185 -12.32 -25.33 10.92
C ALA A 185 -12.51 -24.97 9.43
N PHE A 186 -11.54 -24.29 8.83
CA PHE A 186 -11.59 -23.85 7.44
C PHE A 186 -10.50 -24.52 6.60
N GLU A 187 -10.79 -24.72 5.32
CA GLU A 187 -9.83 -25.25 4.35
C GLU A 187 -9.00 -24.11 3.74
N TRP A 188 -8.12 -23.52 4.55
CA TRP A 188 -7.31 -22.37 4.13
C TRP A 188 -6.49 -22.65 2.87
N GLU A 189 -5.98 -23.87 2.70
CA GLU A 189 -5.19 -24.30 1.54
C GLU A 189 -5.95 -24.20 0.20
N ILE A 190 -7.29 -24.22 0.22
CA ILE A 190 -8.15 -24.25 -0.98
C ILE A 190 -9.08 -23.02 -1.01
N MET A 191 -8.56 -21.84 -0.64
CA MET A 191 -9.33 -20.60 -0.73
C MET A 191 -9.26 -19.96 -2.12
N ASP A 192 -10.39 -19.41 -2.57
CA ASP A 192 -10.48 -18.59 -3.78
C ASP A 192 -10.56 -17.10 -3.40
N TYR A 193 -9.91 -16.23 -4.17
CA TYR A 193 -9.89 -14.80 -3.88
C TYR A 193 -9.92 -13.93 -5.12
N THR A 194 -10.48 -12.73 -4.97
CA THR A 194 -10.56 -11.73 -6.03
C THR A 194 -10.21 -10.36 -5.46
N PHE A 195 -9.21 -9.70 -6.03
CA PHE A 195 -8.78 -8.37 -5.60
C PHE A 195 -9.61 -7.27 -6.25
N TYR A 196 -10.04 -6.31 -5.43
CA TYR A 196 -10.65 -5.08 -5.89
C TYR A 196 -9.63 -3.94 -5.88
N PRO A 197 -9.57 -3.09 -6.93
CA PRO A 197 -8.46 -2.15 -7.09
C PRO A 197 -8.38 -1.05 -6.01
N TYR A 198 -7.27 -0.30 -6.01
CA TYR A 198 -6.88 0.70 -5.00
C TYR A 198 -7.94 1.75 -4.67
N TYR A 199 -8.87 2.05 -5.58
CA TYR A 199 -9.90 3.07 -5.33
C TYR A 199 -10.96 2.63 -4.30
N TRP A 200 -10.97 1.35 -3.90
CA TRP A 200 -11.75 0.85 -2.77
C TRP A 200 -11.06 1.05 -1.41
N ALA A 201 -9.77 1.41 -1.41
CA ALA A 201 -9.02 1.71 -0.20
C ALA A 201 -9.26 3.15 0.28
N ASN A 202 -8.68 3.50 1.43
CA ASN A 202 -8.67 4.88 1.93
C ASN A 202 -7.99 5.81 0.91
N ARG A 203 -8.65 6.94 0.56
CA ARG A 203 -8.16 7.94 -0.40
C ARG A 203 -6.72 8.41 -0.14
N LYS A 204 -6.28 8.44 1.13
CA LYS A 204 -4.91 8.83 1.49
C LYS A 204 -3.84 7.90 0.92
N MET A 205 -4.18 6.62 0.70
CA MET A 205 -3.23 5.59 0.27
C MET A 205 -3.25 5.34 -1.25
N TRP A 206 -4.16 5.95 -2.01
CA TRP A 206 -4.31 5.67 -3.45
C TRP A 206 -3.03 5.90 -4.24
N ARG A 207 -2.29 6.96 -3.94
CA ARG A 207 -1.02 7.26 -4.62
C ARG A 207 0.02 6.17 -4.37
N GLU A 208 0.14 5.72 -3.12
CA GLU A 208 1.11 4.71 -2.72
C GLU A 208 0.77 3.34 -3.32
N MET A 209 -0.50 2.95 -3.26
CA MET A 209 -0.98 1.71 -3.87
C MET A 209 -0.83 1.74 -5.39
N TYR A 210 -1.22 2.80 -6.09
CA TYR A 210 -1.14 2.88 -7.55
C TYR A 210 0.29 2.75 -8.09
N VAL A 211 1.26 3.34 -7.40
CA VAL A 211 2.68 3.34 -7.78
C VAL A 211 3.38 2.05 -7.35
N SER A 212 2.74 1.18 -6.57
CA SER A 212 3.32 -0.11 -6.20
C SER A 212 3.56 -0.99 -7.43
N GLU A 213 4.76 -1.53 -7.52
CA GLU A 213 5.20 -2.40 -8.60
C GLU A 213 5.77 -3.70 -8.03
N SER A 214 5.52 -4.79 -8.74
CA SER A 214 6.11 -6.10 -8.47
C SER A 214 6.34 -6.81 -9.79
N VAL A 215 7.36 -7.67 -9.81
CA VAL A 215 7.70 -8.55 -10.93
C VAL A 215 6.59 -9.58 -11.19
N ASP A 216 5.85 -9.97 -10.15
CA ASP A 216 4.70 -10.88 -10.26
C ASP A 216 3.38 -10.09 -10.45
N PRO A 217 2.65 -10.31 -11.57
CA PRO A 217 1.39 -9.62 -11.82
C PRO A 217 0.31 -9.86 -10.76
N LEU A 218 0.24 -11.05 -10.16
CA LEU A 218 -0.77 -11.35 -9.14
C LEU A 218 -0.43 -10.61 -7.84
N PHE A 219 0.83 -10.67 -7.41
CA PHE A 219 1.29 -9.93 -6.23
C PHE A 219 1.21 -8.42 -6.40
N ARG A 220 1.47 -7.92 -7.61
CA ARG A 220 1.21 -6.52 -7.96
C ARG A 220 -0.26 -6.18 -7.76
N SER A 221 -1.17 -7.03 -8.24
CA SER A 221 -2.60 -6.82 -8.07
C SER A 221 -3.01 -6.82 -6.60
N PHE A 222 -2.36 -7.64 -5.77
CA PHE A 222 -2.52 -7.64 -4.31
C PHE A 222 -2.05 -6.33 -3.67
N LEU A 223 -0.86 -5.81 -4.02
CA LEU A 223 -0.35 -4.53 -3.50
C LEU A 223 -1.19 -3.33 -3.94
N GLN A 224 -1.75 -3.39 -5.14
CA GLN A 224 -2.63 -2.37 -5.70
C GLN A 224 -4.09 -2.55 -5.25
N ALA A 225 -4.41 -3.55 -4.44
CA ALA A 225 -5.78 -3.82 -4.01
C ALA A 225 -6.17 -2.92 -2.83
N GLY A 226 -7.39 -2.38 -2.88
CA GLY A 226 -7.99 -1.68 -1.73
C GLY A 226 -8.87 -2.59 -0.88
N MET A 227 -9.41 -3.65 -1.48
CA MET A 227 -10.26 -4.65 -0.83
C MET A 227 -10.04 -6.01 -1.51
N ALA A 228 -10.38 -7.10 -0.84
CA ALA A 228 -10.37 -8.43 -1.40
C ALA A 228 -11.68 -9.16 -1.06
N ARG A 229 -12.21 -9.93 -2.01
CA ARG A 229 -13.26 -10.92 -1.77
C ARG A 229 -12.58 -12.27 -1.62
N VAL A 230 -12.81 -12.95 -0.51
CA VAL A 230 -12.28 -14.31 -0.27
C VAL A 230 -13.45 -15.26 -0.07
N ILE A 231 -13.38 -16.43 -0.70
CA ILE A 231 -14.31 -17.54 -0.53
C ILE A 231 -13.52 -18.68 0.09
N VAL A 232 -13.89 -19.05 1.31
CA VAL A 232 -13.26 -20.14 2.07
C VAL A 232 -14.31 -21.17 2.39
N THR A 233 -14.01 -22.44 2.14
CA THR A 233 -14.87 -23.57 2.50
C THR A 233 -14.63 -23.99 3.95
N VAL A 234 -15.72 -24.39 4.58
CA VAL A 234 -15.67 -25.01 5.91
C VAL A 234 -15.31 -26.48 5.74
N LYS A 235 -14.42 -26.97 6.60
CA LYS A 235 -14.04 -28.38 6.60
C LYS A 235 -15.24 -29.23 7.03
N PRO A 236 -15.54 -30.34 6.32
CA PRO A 236 -16.66 -31.22 6.69
C PRO A 236 -16.58 -31.67 8.16
N GLY A 237 -17.69 -31.54 8.90
CA GLY A 237 -17.76 -31.82 10.33
C GLY A 237 -17.51 -30.61 11.24
N PHE A 238 -17.15 -29.46 10.70
CA PHE A 238 -17.07 -28.18 11.42
C PHE A 238 -18.25 -27.24 11.10
N GLU A 239 -19.21 -27.64 10.25
CA GLU A 239 -20.31 -26.77 9.82
C GLU A 239 -21.13 -26.24 11.01
N ASP A 240 -21.59 -27.15 11.88
CA ASP A 240 -22.41 -26.80 13.04
C ASP A 240 -21.64 -25.95 14.06
N ALA A 241 -20.36 -26.27 14.25
CA ALA A 241 -19.48 -25.56 15.19
C ALA A 241 -19.26 -24.11 14.75
N ILE A 242 -19.10 -23.88 13.44
CA ILE A 242 -18.94 -22.54 12.87
C ILE A 242 -20.28 -21.79 12.88
N GLN A 243 -21.39 -22.46 12.58
CA GLN A 243 -22.72 -21.83 12.69
C GLN A 243 -22.99 -21.36 14.13
N PHE A 244 -22.64 -22.17 15.12
CA PHE A 244 -22.72 -21.80 16.53
C PHE A 244 -21.80 -20.60 16.85
N PHE A 245 -20.55 -20.62 16.37
CA PHE A 245 -19.61 -19.53 16.56
C PHE A 245 -20.09 -18.21 15.94
N LEU A 246 -20.61 -18.24 14.71
CA LEU A 246 -21.15 -17.05 14.03
C LEU A 246 -22.38 -16.47 14.74
N THR A 247 -23.17 -17.31 15.39
CA THR A 247 -24.39 -16.89 16.09
C THR A 247 -24.11 -16.37 17.50
N THR A 248 -23.18 -17.00 18.22
CA THR A 248 -22.96 -16.76 19.66
C THR A 248 -21.65 -16.09 20.01
N GLY A 249 -20.68 -16.08 19.09
CA GLY A 249 -19.29 -15.64 19.33
C GLY A 249 -18.49 -16.60 20.20
N LYS A 250 -19.00 -17.79 20.53
CA LYS A 250 -18.34 -18.77 21.41
C LYS A 250 -17.93 -20.01 20.64
N ILE A 251 -16.81 -20.61 21.06
CA ILE A 251 -16.30 -21.86 20.49
C ILE A 251 -17.06 -23.03 21.10
N TRP A 252 -17.45 -23.97 20.26
CA TRP A 252 -18.09 -25.20 20.70
C TRP A 252 -17.02 -26.24 21.10
N ASN A 253 -16.96 -26.59 22.39
CA ASN A 253 -15.97 -27.51 22.96
C ASN A 253 -16.41 -29.00 22.92
N GLY A 254 -17.35 -29.36 22.03
CA GLY A 254 -17.89 -30.72 21.92
C GLY A 254 -19.06 -31.00 22.86
N GLY A 255 -19.90 -31.97 22.47
CA GLY A 255 -21.19 -32.32 23.09
C GLY A 255 -22.19 -32.79 22.01
N GLU A 256 -23.46 -33.03 22.35
CA GLU A 256 -24.50 -33.06 21.32
C GLU A 256 -24.69 -31.63 20.79
N VAL A 257 -24.71 -31.49 19.47
CA VAL A 257 -25.01 -30.22 18.81
C VAL A 257 -26.45 -29.85 19.19
N PRO A 258 -26.75 -28.71 19.82
CA PRO A 258 -28.11 -28.21 19.78
C PRO A 258 -28.39 -27.87 18.31
N VAL A 259 -29.23 -28.66 17.66
CA VAL A 259 -29.60 -28.43 16.25
C VAL A 259 -30.35 -27.10 16.19
N ILE A 260 -29.66 -26.06 15.72
CA ILE A 260 -30.26 -24.75 15.48
C ILE A 260 -31.20 -24.93 14.28
N GLY A 261 -32.50 -25.04 14.57
CA GLY A 261 -33.54 -25.38 13.60
C GLY A 261 -34.46 -26.53 14.03
N ASP A 262 -34.18 -27.19 15.16
CA ASP A 262 -35.14 -28.14 15.76
C ASP A 262 -36.39 -27.37 16.24
N PRO A 263 -37.63 -27.78 15.89
CA PRO A 263 -38.86 -27.18 16.41
C PRO A 263 -38.94 -27.03 17.94
N LEU A 264 -38.03 -27.65 18.71
CA LEU A 264 -37.88 -27.44 20.15
C LEU A 264 -37.04 -26.22 20.58
N TYR A 265 -36.26 -25.58 19.69
CA TYR A 265 -35.44 -24.41 20.05
C TYR A 265 -36.11 -23.10 19.63
N MET A 266 -36.93 -22.53 20.53
CA MET A 266 -37.49 -21.20 20.39
C MET A 266 -36.50 -20.16 20.93
N SER A 267 -36.25 -19.07 20.19
CA SER A 267 -35.44 -17.97 20.72
C SER A 267 -36.20 -17.27 21.86
N ILE A 268 -35.50 -16.80 22.89
CA ILE A 268 -36.11 -16.06 24.03
C ILE A 268 -36.91 -14.84 23.52
N VAL A 269 -36.46 -14.24 22.42
CA VAL A 269 -37.12 -13.10 21.78
C VAL A 269 -38.46 -13.51 21.13
N ASP A 270 -38.53 -14.71 20.54
CA ASP A 270 -39.76 -15.23 19.95
C ASP A 270 -40.72 -15.77 21.02
N GLU A 271 -40.20 -16.28 22.14
CA GLU A 271 -41.00 -16.69 23.30
C GLU A 271 -41.73 -15.48 23.93
N MET A 272 -41.05 -14.33 24.05
CA MET A 272 -41.66 -13.08 24.53
C MET A 272 -42.69 -12.45 23.56
N ARG A 273 -42.67 -12.83 22.28
CA ARG A 273 -43.58 -12.31 21.25
C ARG A 273 -44.85 -13.14 21.10
N GLN A 274 -44.86 -14.36 21.62
CA GLN A 274 -46.07 -15.17 21.61
C GLN A 274 -47.04 -14.69 22.70
N PRO A 275 -48.34 -14.58 22.40
CA PRO A 275 -49.32 -14.28 23.43
C PRO A 275 -49.26 -15.39 24.48
N THR A 276 -49.27 -15.01 25.76
CA THR A 276 -49.50 -15.94 26.90
C THR A 276 -50.65 -16.88 26.52
N GLY A 277 -50.38 -18.18 26.56
CA GLY A 277 -51.10 -19.21 25.81
C GLY A 277 -52.64 -19.19 25.91
N LYS A 278 -53.30 -19.83 24.95
CA LYS A 278 -54.75 -20.05 25.00
C LYS A 278 -55.06 -21.04 26.13
N ALA A 279 -55.88 -20.63 27.10
CA ALA A 279 -56.36 -21.53 28.14
C ALA A 279 -57.03 -22.76 27.50
N GLN A 280 -56.57 -23.95 27.88
CA GLN A 280 -57.18 -25.22 27.46
C GLN A 280 -57.83 -25.89 28.66
N GLY A 281 -59.09 -26.28 28.50
CA GLY A 281 -59.87 -26.92 29.55
C GLY A 281 -60.53 -25.93 30.52
N LYS A 282 -61.18 -26.49 31.53
CA LYS A 282 -61.70 -25.75 32.67
C LYS A 282 -60.54 -25.43 33.61
N PHE A 283 -60.57 -24.29 34.28
CA PHE A 283 -59.54 -23.96 35.26
C PHE A 283 -59.84 -24.68 36.59
N TRP A 284 -58.81 -24.94 37.39
CA TRP A 284 -58.93 -25.51 38.75
C TRP A 284 -58.22 -24.61 39.75
N ILE A 285 -58.64 -24.68 41.01
CA ILE A 285 -58.08 -23.87 42.08
C ILE A 285 -56.93 -24.66 42.72
N THR A 286 -55.78 -24.01 42.90
CA THR A 286 -54.63 -24.60 43.60
C THR A 286 -54.30 -23.76 44.82
N ARG A 287 -54.33 -24.36 46.01
CA ARG A 287 -53.92 -23.71 47.26
C ARG A 287 -52.43 -23.92 47.49
N LEU A 288 -51.65 -22.84 47.39
CA LEU A 288 -50.23 -22.86 47.70
C LEU A 288 -50.01 -22.47 49.18
N PRO A 289 -49.29 -23.27 49.97
CA PRO A 289 -48.91 -22.87 51.32
C PRO A 289 -47.92 -21.70 51.22
N THR A 290 -48.29 -20.54 51.75
CA THR A 290 -47.39 -19.38 51.81
C THR A 290 -46.95 -19.15 53.25
N THR A 291 -45.74 -18.61 53.42
CA THR A 291 -45.19 -18.22 54.72
C THR A 291 -45.71 -16.86 55.21
N LEU A 292 -46.65 -16.24 54.48
CA LEU A 292 -47.26 -14.97 54.84
C LEU A 292 -48.15 -15.15 56.06
N THR A 293 -47.80 -14.47 57.15
CA THR A 293 -48.58 -14.46 58.39
C THR A 293 -49.61 -13.34 58.30
N ILE A 294 -50.89 -13.69 58.19
CA ILE A 294 -51.98 -12.71 58.11
C ILE A 294 -52.28 -12.20 59.53
N LEU A 295 -52.19 -10.88 59.73
CA LEU A 295 -52.75 -10.22 60.91
C LEU A 295 -54.24 -10.02 60.64
N GLN A 296 -55.10 -10.59 61.49
CA GLN A 296 -56.56 -10.50 61.37
C GLN A 296 -57.02 -9.04 61.28
N ASP A 297 -58.10 -8.80 60.53
CA ASP A 297 -58.76 -7.48 60.48
C ASP A 297 -58.97 -6.94 61.92
N LYS A 298 -58.65 -5.66 62.12
CA LYS A 298 -58.67 -4.93 63.40
C LYS A 298 -57.66 -5.36 64.48
N SER A 299 -56.76 -6.32 64.23
CA SER A 299 -55.72 -6.73 65.20
C SER A 299 -54.66 -5.63 65.45
N THR A 300 -54.41 -4.75 64.48
CA THR A 300 -53.39 -3.68 64.55
C THR A 300 -53.90 -2.27 64.23
N GLY A 301 -55.21 -2.04 64.26
CA GLY A 301 -55.81 -0.71 64.04
C GLY A 301 -55.90 -0.24 62.58
N LEU A 302 -55.58 -1.11 61.61
CA LEU A 302 -55.84 -0.88 60.19
C LEU A 302 -57.17 -1.54 59.82
N PRO A 303 -58.22 -0.77 59.46
CA PRO A 303 -59.44 -1.35 58.90
C PRO A 303 -59.16 -1.84 57.48
N VAL A 304 -59.42 -3.11 57.22
CA VAL A 304 -59.28 -3.70 55.88
C VAL A 304 -60.62 -4.33 55.49
N ASP A 305 -61.29 -3.79 54.47
CA ASP A 305 -62.60 -4.29 54.02
C ASP A 305 -62.52 -5.74 53.51
N GLN A 306 -61.35 -6.17 53.01
CA GLN A 306 -61.12 -7.50 52.48
C GLN A 306 -59.71 -8.01 52.86
N PRO A 307 -59.60 -8.94 53.83
CA PRO A 307 -58.31 -9.38 54.36
C PRO A 307 -57.51 -10.27 53.38
N LEU A 308 -58.17 -10.92 52.43
CA LEU A 308 -57.55 -11.71 51.36
C LEU A 308 -58.15 -11.36 50.00
N PRO A 309 -57.34 -11.20 48.95
CA PRO A 309 -57.84 -11.04 47.59
C PRO A 309 -58.67 -12.27 47.20
N ILE A 310 -59.96 -12.06 46.94
CA ILE A 310 -60.84 -13.07 46.34
C ILE A 310 -60.85 -12.80 44.85
N PHE A 311 -60.57 -13.83 44.06
CA PHE A 311 -60.74 -13.77 42.61
C PHE A 311 -62.20 -14.05 42.28
N HIS A 312 -62.98 -12.99 42.09
CA HIS A 312 -64.38 -13.11 41.66
C HIS A 312 -64.44 -13.62 40.21
N GLU A 313 -64.84 -14.88 40.04
CA GLU A 313 -65.06 -15.46 38.73
C GLU A 313 -66.54 -15.33 38.33
N ASN A 314 -66.79 -14.75 37.16
CA ASN A 314 -68.15 -14.48 36.67
C ASN A 314 -68.79 -15.71 36.02
N ASN A 315 -68.00 -16.73 35.66
CA ASN A 315 -68.46 -17.94 34.99
C ASN A 315 -68.06 -19.22 35.77
N PRO A 316 -68.79 -19.60 36.84
CA PRO A 316 -68.47 -20.76 37.67
C PRO A 316 -68.47 -22.11 36.92
N GLU A 317 -69.18 -22.19 35.79
CA GLU A 317 -69.26 -23.40 34.97
C GLU A 317 -67.93 -23.79 34.29
N ASN A 318 -67.02 -22.81 34.17
CA ASN A 318 -65.70 -22.97 33.58
C ASN A 318 -64.64 -23.44 34.61
N CYS A 319 -65.05 -23.71 35.85
CA CYS A 319 -64.22 -24.33 36.88
C CYS A 319 -64.41 -25.87 36.89
N GLU A 320 -63.34 -26.63 37.10
CA GLU A 320 -63.43 -28.09 37.29
C GLU A 320 -64.21 -28.47 38.55
N ASN A 321 -64.03 -27.72 39.64
CA ASN A 321 -64.75 -27.93 40.89
C ASN A 321 -65.41 -26.62 41.39
N PRO A 322 -66.66 -26.34 40.98
CA PRO A 322 -67.35 -25.11 41.36
C PRO A 322 -67.58 -24.94 42.86
N MET A 323 -67.49 -26.00 43.66
CA MET A 323 -67.67 -25.92 45.12
C MET A 323 -66.45 -25.40 45.87
N GLU A 324 -65.28 -25.33 45.21
CA GLU A 324 -64.05 -24.78 45.81
C GLU A 324 -63.90 -23.28 45.57
N LEU A 325 -64.77 -22.66 44.77
CA LEU A 325 -64.78 -21.22 44.53
C LEU A 325 -65.16 -20.49 45.82
N GLU A 326 -64.21 -19.72 46.35
CA GLU A 326 -64.46 -18.85 47.49
C GLU A 326 -65.15 -17.58 46.98
N ILE A 327 -66.44 -17.45 47.27
CA ILE A 327 -67.24 -16.26 46.90
C ILE A 327 -67.15 -15.20 48.01
N ASP A 328 -67.12 -15.67 49.26
CA ASP A 328 -67.06 -14.86 50.47
C ASP A 328 -65.85 -15.25 51.32
N THR A 329 -65.36 -14.31 52.14
CA THR A 329 -64.23 -14.55 53.04
C THR A 329 -64.62 -15.57 54.12
N SER A 330 -63.81 -16.61 54.30
CA SER A 330 -63.99 -17.61 55.38
C SER A 330 -63.63 -17.08 56.78
N PHE A 331 -63.08 -15.86 56.87
CA PHE A 331 -62.75 -15.21 58.13
C PHE A 331 -63.96 -14.51 58.74
N VAL A 332 -64.36 -14.96 59.93
CA VAL A 332 -65.38 -14.28 60.73
C VAL A 332 -64.72 -13.22 61.59
N GLN A 333 -65.22 -11.98 61.56
CA GLN A 333 -64.78 -10.92 62.47
C GLN A 333 -65.09 -11.37 63.91
N ARG A 334 -64.04 -11.62 64.70
CA ARG A 334 -64.17 -11.81 66.14
C ARG A 334 -63.63 -10.55 66.81
N ASP A 335 -64.43 -9.92 67.66
CA ASP A 335 -63.97 -8.79 68.47
C ASP A 335 -63.01 -9.31 69.55
N ILE A 336 -61.75 -9.48 69.18
CA ILE A 336 -60.68 -9.88 70.09
C ILE A 336 -60.05 -8.61 70.63
N GLN A 337 -60.46 -8.19 71.84
CA GLN A 337 -59.77 -7.13 72.56
C GLN A 337 -58.40 -7.64 73.04
N LEU A 338 -57.33 -7.01 72.54
CA LEU A 338 -55.99 -7.13 73.11
C LEU A 338 -55.98 -6.45 74.49
N ASN A 339 -56.24 -7.22 75.54
CA ASN A 339 -56.04 -6.75 76.91
C ASN A 339 -54.53 -6.58 77.15
N ARG A 340 -54.07 -5.33 77.18
CA ARG A 340 -52.75 -4.97 77.67
C ARG A 340 -52.70 -5.25 79.18
N SER A 341 -52.01 -6.31 79.57
CA SER A 341 -51.67 -6.54 80.98
C SER A 341 -50.61 -5.53 81.40
N ASP A 342 -50.99 -4.49 82.16
CA ASP A 342 -50.04 -3.55 82.79
C ASP A 342 -49.30 -4.18 83.99
N LYS A 343 -48.77 -5.40 83.82
CA LYS A 343 -47.90 -6.04 84.81
C LYS A 343 -46.60 -6.49 84.17
N THR A 344 -45.53 -5.89 84.67
CA THR A 344 -44.11 -6.16 84.46
C THR A 344 -43.73 -7.60 84.79
N GLU A 345 -44.02 -8.54 83.89
CA GLU A 345 -43.42 -9.88 83.92
C GLU A 345 -42.81 -10.17 82.54
N SER A 346 -41.53 -9.79 82.41
CA SER A 346 -40.68 -10.20 81.31
C SER A 346 -40.28 -11.66 81.51
N THR A 347 -40.48 -12.50 80.50
CA THR A 347 -40.01 -13.90 80.46
C THR A 347 -38.55 -14.04 80.02
N LEU A 348 -37.82 -12.92 79.87
CA LEU A 348 -36.37 -12.93 79.64
C LEU A 348 -35.61 -13.07 80.97
N PRO A 349 -34.62 -13.98 81.09
CA PRO A 349 -33.70 -13.99 82.21
C PRO A 349 -32.96 -12.66 82.29
N LYS A 350 -32.86 -12.07 83.48
CA LYS A 350 -32.03 -10.88 83.72
C LYS A 350 -30.59 -11.32 83.95
N ASP A 351 -29.66 -10.83 83.14
CA ASP A 351 -28.25 -10.67 83.50
C ASP A 351 -27.97 -9.23 83.92
#